data_AF-A0A7K4CC47-F1
#
_entry.id   AF-A0A7K4CC47-F1
#
_cell.length_a   1.000
_cell.length_b   1.000
_cell.length_c   1.000
_cell.angle_alpha   90.00
_cell.angle_beta   90.00
_cell.angle_gamma   90.00
#
_symmetry.space_group_name_H-M   'P 1'
#
loop_
_entity.id
_entity.type
_entity.pdbx_description
1 polymer ?
#
loop_
_entity_poly.entity_id
_entity_poly.type
_entity_poly.pdbx_seq_one_letter_code
_entity_poly.pdbx_strand_id
1 'polypeptide(L)'
;MQVKKIALAGIAAGILLLAMMIVTGFLINMVMPADISKYAGMRAADDPLMMLFFLYPFVVAFAAAVLFDCMHDSLKGDRTTRGLTFGGLLLVIMTIPSFYVMVTSMTWPLDFYVSTGVWEIIAFPLTGILFARIWNL
;
A
#
# COMPACT_ATOMS: atom_id res chain seq x y z
N MET A 1 -19.15 -5.16 13.07
CA MET A 1 -17.92 -4.46 12.66
C MET A 1 -17.16 -3.94 13.87
N GLN A 2 -15.85 -4.15 13.94
CA GLN A 2 -15.02 -3.74 15.08
C GLN A 2 -14.40 -2.34 14.87
N VAL A 3 -15.23 -1.29 14.94
CA VAL A 3 -14.86 0.10 14.58
C VAL A 3 -13.56 0.59 15.22
N LYS A 4 -13.33 0.30 16.51
CA LYS A 4 -12.09 0.69 17.21
C LYS A 4 -10.84 0.04 16.60
N LYS A 5 -10.93 -1.24 16.24
CA LYS A 5 -9.83 -1.97 15.60
C LYS A 5 -9.60 -1.47 14.18
N ILE A 6 -10.67 -1.19 13.43
CA ILE A 6 -10.60 -0.60 12.08
C ILE A 6 -9.90 0.76 12.12
N ALA A 7 -10.26 1.63 13.07
CA ALA A 7 -9.63 2.94 13.22
C ALA A 7 -8.14 2.83 13.55
N LEU A 8 -7.78 1.98 14.53
CA LEU A 8 -6.39 1.75 14.89
C LEU A 8 -5.57 1.15 13.74
N ALA A 9 -6.15 0.16 13.05
CA ALA A 9 -5.53 -0.50 11.92
C ALA A 9 -5.33 0.44 10.72
N GLY A 10 -6.34 1.26 10.39
CA GLY A 10 -6.24 2.25 9.32
C GLY A 10 -5.14 3.29 9.58
N ILE A 11 -5.01 3.79 10.80
CA ILE A 11 -3.94 4.73 11.17
C ILE A 11 -2.58 4.04 11.15
N ALA A 12 -2.44 2.90 11.85
CA ALA A 12 -1.16 2.22 12.00
C ALA A 12 -0.63 1.67 10.66
N ALA A 13 -1.50 1.07 9.85
CA ALA A 13 -1.12 0.64 8.51
C ALA A 13 -0.94 1.82 7.56
N GLY A 14 -1.72 2.89 7.66
CA GLY A 14 -1.50 4.10 6.85
C GLY A 14 -0.11 4.69 7.06
N ILE A 15 0.35 4.76 8.32
CA ILE A 15 1.72 5.16 8.66
C ILE A 15 2.75 4.18 8.08
N LEU A 16 2.52 2.88 8.23
CA LEU A 16 3.41 1.84 7.67
C LEU A 16 3.54 1.97 6.14
N LEU A 17 2.42 2.06 5.44
CA LEU A 17 2.38 2.17 3.98
C LEU A 17 3.05 3.48 3.51
N LEU A 18 2.78 4.61 4.17
CA LEU A 18 3.42 5.89 3.88
C LEU A 18 4.93 5.82 4.08
N ALA A 19 5.37 5.25 5.21
CA ALA A 19 6.80 5.09 5.50
C ALA A 19 7.49 4.22 4.46
N MET A 20 6.87 3.09 4.07
CA MET A 20 7.39 2.22 3.03
C MET A 20 7.50 2.94 1.69
N MET A 21 6.45 3.67 1.27
CA MET A 21 6.46 4.46 0.03
C MET A 21 7.60 5.48 -0.01
N ILE A 22 7.83 6.21 1.09
CA ILE A 22 8.91 7.20 1.17
C ILE A 22 10.28 6.53 1.17
N VAL A 23 10.48 5.49 2.00
CA VAL A 23 11.77 4.83 2.16
C VAL A 23 12.20 4.14 0.87
N THR A 24 11.31 3.39 0.21
CA THR A 24 11.66 2.72 -1.05
C THR A 24 11.87 3.73 -2.17
N GLY A 25 11.06 4.80 -2.23
CA GLY A 25 11.23 5.88 -3.19
C GLY A 25 12.62 6.53 -3.06
N PHE A 26 13.04 6.81 -1.83
CA PHE A 26 14.39 7.31 -1.56
C PHE A 26 15.48 6.32 -1.98
N LEU A 27 15.38 5.05 -1.58
CA LEU A 27 16.38 4.02 -1.91
C LEU A 27 16.51 3.77 -3.42
N ILE A 28 15.40 3.79 -4.16
CA ILE A 28 15.41 3.58 -5.60
C ILE A 28 15.98 4.80 -6.31
N ASN A 29 15.67 6.01 -5.86
CA ASN A 29 16.25 7.24 -6.42
C ASN A 29 17.78 7.27 -6.32
N MET A 30 18.37 6.62 -5.31
CA MET A 30 19.84 6.51 -5.18
C MET A 30 20.49 5.65 -6.27
N VAL A 31 19.77 4.68 -6.83
CA VAL A 31 20.30 3.73 -7.85
C VAL A 31 19.81 4.10 -9.24
N MET A 32 18.57 4.57 -9.34
CA MET A 32 17.88 4.97 -10.55
C MET A 32 17.20 6.32 -10.31
N PRO A 33 17.93 7.44 -10.52
CA PRO A 33 17.42 8.78 -10.27
C PRO A 33 16.15 9.04 -11.06
N ALA A 34 15.07 9.30 -10.32
CA ALA A 34 13.77 9.63 -10.87
C ALA A 34 13.78 11.05 -11.44
N ASP A 35 13.23 11.20 -12.64
CA ASP A 35 12.96 12.50 -13.24
C ASP A 35 11.46 12.75 -13.22
N ILE A 36 11.02 13.52 -12.21
CA ILE A 36 9.60 13.75 -11.95
C ILE A 36 8.91 14.44 -13.12
N SER A 37 9.65 15.19 -13.94
CA SER A 37 9.11 15.86 -15.13
C SER A 37 8.62 14.89 -16.21
N LYS A 38 9.05 13.61 -16.14
CA LYS A 38 8.64 12.56 -17.07
C LYS A 38 7.37 11.82 -16.64
N TYR A 39 6.84 12.10 -15.44
CA TYR A 39 5.56 11.52 -15.03
C TYR A 39 4.40 12.33 -15.62
N ALA A 40 4.02 11.99 -16.85
CA ALA A 40 2.83 12.56 -17.47
C ALA A 40 1.59 12.34 -16.56
N GLY A 41 0.77 13.39 -16.42
CA GLY A 41 -0.48 13.35 -15.64
C GLY A 41 -0.34 13.61 -14.14
N MET A 42 0.88 13.82 -13.61
CA MET A 42 1.04 14.27 -12.21
C MET A 42 0.70 15.76 -12.06
N ARG A 43 0.09 16.11 -10.93
CA ARG A 43 -0.10 17.51 -10.54
C ARG A 43 1.26 18.14 -10.19
N ALA A 44 1.38 19.44 -10.41
CA ALA A 44 2.57 20.18 -10.04
C ALA A 44 2.79 20.16 -8.52
N ALA A 45 4.05 20.27 -8.08
CA ALA A 45 4.40 20.16 -6.66
C ALA A 45 3.93 21.35 -5.82
N ASP A 46 3.71 22.51 -6.45
CA ASP A 46 3.15 23.72 -5.85
C ASP A 46 1.62 23.69 -5.79
N ASP A 47 0.98 22.70 -6.41
CA ASP A 47 -0.47 22.50 -6.34
C ASP A 47 -0.86 21.95 -4.96
N PRO A 48 -1.69 22.67 -4.16
CA PRO A 48 -2.06 22.24 -2.82
C PRO A 48 -2.74 20.87 -2.78
N LEU A 49 -3.41 20.46 -3.86
CA LEU A 49 -4.07 19.16 -3.94
C LEU A 49 -3.08 18.00 -4.13
N MET A 50 -1.84 18.27 -4.57
CA MET A 50 -0.79 17.25 -4.63
C MET A 50 -0.55 16.65 -3.24
N MET A 51 -0.68 17.44 -2.16
CA MET A 51 -0.51 16.97 -0.78
C MET A 51 -1.46 15.82 -0.41
N LEU A 52 -2.64 15.71 -1.04
CA LEU A 52 -3.58 14.61 -0.80
C LEU A 52 -3.05 13.26 -1.28
N PHE A 53 -2.03 13.23 -2.15
CA PHE A 53 -1.32 12.01 -2.52
C PHE A 53 -0.74 11.30 -1.28
N PHE A 54 -0.25 12.04 -0.29
CA PHE A 54 0.28 11.45 0.94
C PHE A 54 -0.81 10.91 1.88
N LEU A 55 -2.08 11.23 1.63
CA LEU A 55 -3.22 10.62 2.32
C LEU A 55 -3.67 9.29 1.68
N TYR A 56 -3.29 9.02 0.43
CA TYR A 56 -3.66 7.78 -0.27
C TYR A 56 -3.32 6.50 0.51
N PRO A 57 -2.13 6.35 1.13
CA PRO A 57 -1.81 5.18 1.93
C PRO A 57 -2.81 4.93 3.08
N PHE A 58 -3.35 6.00 3.69
CA PHE A 58 -4.36 5.88 4.72
C PHE A 58 -5.70 5.41 4.14
N VAL A 59 -6.13 5.96 3.01
CA VAL A 59 -7.36 5.52 2.34
C VAL A 59 -7.32 4.02 2.04
N VAL A 60 -6.20 3.54 1.50
CA VAL A 60 -5.97 2.11 1.24
C VAL A 60 -5.99 1.31 2.54
N ALA A 61 -5.28 1.77 3.58
CA ALA A 61 -5.22 1.09 4.87
C ALA A 61 -6.59 0.96 5.55
N PHE A 62 -7.41 2.01 5.52
CA PHE A 62 -8.77 1.98 6.07
C PHE A 62 -9.67 1.03 5.30
N ALA A 63 -9.63 1.06 3.96
CA ALA A 63 -10.38 0.12 3.13
C ALA A 63 -9.95 -1.33 3.39
N ALA A 64 -8.64 -1.59 3.46
CA ALA A 64 -8.09 -2.91 3.78
C ALA A 64 -8.50 -3.37 5.20
N ALA A 65 -8.54 -2.47 6.19
CA ALA A 65 -8.96 -2.82 7.54
C ALA A 65 -10.44 -3.22 7.61
N VAL A 66 -11.31 -2.57 6.83
CA VAL A 66 -12.72 -2.96 6.68
C VAL A 66 -12.82 -4.35 6.03
N LEU A 67 -12.10 -4.58 4.93
CA LEU A 67 -12.08 -5.89 4.27
C LEU A 67 -11.59 -6.99 5.21
N PHE A 68 -10.55 -6.72 6.00
CA PHE A 68 -10.04 -7.65 7.00
C PHE A 68 -11.10 -7.99 8.04
N ASP A 69 -11.79 -7.00 8.61
CA ASP A 69 -12.86 -7.23 9.58
C ASP A 69 -13.98 -8.11 8.99
N CYS A 70 -14.28 -7.99 7.70
CA CYS A 70 -15.28 -8.80 7.01
C CYS A 70 -14.87 -10.28 6.80
N MET A 71 -13.58 -10.57 6.66
CA MET A 71 -13.13 -11.91 6.21
C MET A 71 -12.17 -12.63 7.15
N HIS A 72 -11.72 -12.01 8.24
CA HIS A 72 -10.69 -12.56 9.11
C HIS A 72 -11.03 -13.95 9.68
N ASP A 73 -12.29 -14.22 9.97
CA ASP A 73 -12.76 -15.53 10.45
C ASP A 73 -12.58 -16.65 9.42
N SER A 74 -12.57 -16.30 8.12
CA SER A 74 -12.37 -17.27 7.03
C SER A 74 -10.90 -17.58 6.77
N LEU A 75 -9.97 -16.76 7.29
CA LEU A 75 -8.54 -17.00 7.15
C LEU A 75 -8.13 -18.18 8.05
N LYS A 76 -7.24 -19.05 7.57
CA LYS A 76 -6.78 -20.24 8.31
C LYS A 76 -5.31 -20.14 8.70
N GLY A 77 -4.92 -20.90 9.73
CA GLY A 77 -3.54 -20.96 10.22
C GLY A 77 -3.31 -20.09 11.46
N ASP A 78 -2.04 -19.94 11.82
CA ASP A 78 -1.63 -19.07 12.92
C ASP A 78 -1.71 -17.58 12.54
N ARG A 79 -1.48 -16.70 13.52
CA ARG A 79 -1.49 -15.25 13.34
C ARG A 79 -0.70 -14.79 12.12
N THR A 80 0.52 -15.29 11.97
CA THR A 80 1.44 -14.88 10.90
C THR A 80 0.93 -15.36 9.55
N THR A 81 0.51 -16.62 9.46
CA THR A 81 -0.04 -17.22 8.24
C THR A 81 -1.31 -16.50 7.79
N ARG A 82 -2.22 -16.18 8.71
CA ARG A 82 -3.43 -15.40 8.42
C ARG A 82 -3.08 -14.01 7.90
N GLY A 83 -2.14 -13.34 8.55
CA GLY A 83 -1.65 -12.02 8.13
C GLY A 83 -1.00 -12.03 6.74
N LEU A 84 -0.10 -12.98 6.48
CA LEU A 84 0.53 -13.14 5.17
C LEU A 84 -0.48 -13.51 4.09
N THR A 85 -1.46 -14.36 4.41
CA THR A 85 -2.55 -14.72 3.48
C THR A 85 -3.33 -13.48 3.08
N PHE A 86 -3.74 -12.65 4.03
CA PHE A 86 -4.45 -11.40 3.74
C PHE A 86 -3.58 -10.39 2.97
N GLY A 87 -2.32 -10.22 3.36
CA GLY A 87 -1.39 -9.37 2.62
C GLY A 87 -1.15 -9.85 1.18
N GLY A 88 -1.10 -11.16 0.96
CA GLY A 88 -1.08 -11.77 -0.37
C GLY A 88 -2.34 -11.47 -1.18
N LEU A 89 -3.53 -11.50 -0.55
CA LEU A 89 -4.76 -11.08 -1.20
C LEU A 89 -4.71 -9.61 -1.62
N LEU A 90 -4.18 -8.72 -0.78
CA LEU A 90 -3.97 -7.31 -1.15
C LEU A 90 -3.07 -7.15 -2.38
N LEU A 91 -2.01 -7.94 -2.51
CA LEU A 91 -1.18 -7.94 -3.73
C LEU A 91 -1.99 -8.34 -4.96
N VAL A 92 -2.85 -9.35 -4.83
CA VAL A 92 -3.67 -9.82 -5.97
C VAL A 92 -4.72 -8.78 -6.38
N ILE A 93 -5.37 -8.12 -5.42
CA ILE A 93 -6.49 -7.21 -5.72
C ILE A 93 -6.08 -5.75 -5.90
N MET A 94 -4.92 -5.33 -5.40
CA MET A 94 -4.41 -3.96 -5.52
C MET A 94 -3.22 -3.90 -6.47
N THR A 95 -2.13 -4.62 -6.16
CA THR A 95 -0.87 -4.50 -6.91
C THR A 95 -0.99 -4.98 -8.34
N ILE A 96 -1.53 -6.19 -8.57
CA ILE A 96 -1.64 -6.73 -9.93
C ILE A 96 -2.50 -5.81 -10.83
N PRO A 97 -3.72 -5.36 -10.41
CA PRO A 97 -4.49 -4.39 -11.19
C PRO A 97 -3.78 -3.04 -11.38
N SER A 98 -3.14 -2.52 -10.35
CA SER A 98 -2.36 -1.27 -10.41
C SER A 98 -1.28 -1.37 -11.49
N PHE A 99 -0.47 -2.44 -11.46
CA PHE A 99 0.55 -2.70 -12.47
C PHE A 99 -0.01 -2.88 -13.86
N TYR A 100 -1.13 -3.60 -13.99
CA TYR A 100 -1.78 -3.77 -15.29
C TYR A 100 -2.15 -2.41 -15.88
N VAL A 101 -2.78 -1.52 -15.10
CA VAL A 101 -3.13 -0.17 -15.57
C VAL A 101 -1.89 0.66 -15.87
N MET A 102 -0.88 0.64 -14.99
CA MET A 102 0.37 1.38 -15.22
C MET A 102 1.03 0.95 -16.54
N VAL A 103 1.21 -0.35 -16.77
CA VAL A 103 1.91 -0.87 -17.95
C VAL A 103 1.13 -0.64 -19.24
N THR A 104 -0.20 -0.76 -19.19
CA THR A 104 -1.04 -0.63 -20.39
C THR A 104 -1.36 0.81 -20.76
N SER A 105 -1.38 1.73 -19.78
CA SER A 105 -2.00 3.05 -19.95
C SER A 105 -1.12 4.23 -19.56
N MET A 106 0.01 4.01 -18.87
CA MET A 106 0.89 5.09 -18.41
C MET A 106 2.21 5.09 -19.18
N THR A 107 2.70 6.28 -19.53
CA THR A 107 4.04 6.48 -20.11
C THR A 107 5.06 6.81 -19.03
N TRP A 108 4.84 6.33 -17.80
CA TRP A 108 5.74 6.57 -16.70
C TRP A 108 7.11 5.89 -16.95
N PRO A 109 8.20 6.41 -16.37
CA PRO A 109 9.51 5.79 -16.44
C PRO A 109 9.62 4.59 -15.48
N LEU A 110 10.59 3.72 -15.75
CA LEU A 110 10.75 2.40 -15.10
C LEU A 110 10.86 2.49 -13.57
N ASP A 111 11.47 3.56 -13.05
CA ASP A 111 11.64 3.82 -11.62
C ASP A 111 10.32 3.91 -10.88
N PHE A 112 9.25 4.42 -11.51
CA PHE A 112 7.94 4.44 -10.87
C PHE A 112 7.39 3.03 -10.65
N TYR A 113 7.49 2.17 -11.67
CA TYR A 113 7.01 0.80 -11.58
C TYR A 113 7.79 0.02 -10.53
N VAL A 114 9.12 0.13 -10.57
CA VAL A 114 9.98 -0.57 -9.61
C VAL A 114 9.70 -0.08 -8.19
N SER A 115 9.61 1.24 -8.00
CA SER A 115 9.29 1.82 -6.68
C SER A 115 7.95 1.36 -6.16
N THR A 116 6.92 1.47 -6.98
CA THR A 116 5.57 1.05 -6.63
C THR A 116 5.52 -0.44 -6.26
N GLY A 117 6.11 -1.29 -7.08
CA GLY A 117 6.14 -2.73 -6.84
C GLY A 117 6.88 -3.11 -5.57
N VAL A 118 8.07 -2.55 -5.35
CA VAL A 118 8.89 -2.88 -4.19
C VAL A 118 8.17 -2.53 -2.90
N TRP A 119 7.57 -1.33 -2.79
CA TRP A 119 6.90 -0.96 -1.55
C TRP A 119 5.62 -1.75 -1.35
N GLU A 120 4.80 -1.97 -2.38
CA GLU A 120 3.55 -2.72 -2.24
C GLU A 120 3.80 -4.19 -1.85
N ILE A 121 4.76 -4.85 -2.52
CA ILE A 121 5.16 -6.25 -2.26
C ILE A 121 5.60 -6.46 -0.82
N ILE A 122 6.27 -5.47 -0.22
CA ILE A 122 6.74 -5.56 1.17
C ILE A 122 5.65 -5.10 2.14
N ALA A 123 5.00 -3.98 1.85
CA ALA A 123 4.13 -3.30 2.80
C ALA A 123 2.78 -4.01 2.99
N PHE A 124 2.22 -4.65 1.96
CA PHE A 124 0.94 -5.37 2.09
C PHE A 124 1.02 -6.62 2.97
N PRO A 125 2.04 -7.51 2.83
CA PRO A 125 2.28 -8.58 3.81
C PRO A 125 2.44 -8.07 5.24
N LEU A 126 3.23 -7.01 5.45
CA LEU A 126 3.41 -6.42 6.77
C LEU A 126 2.11 -5.84 7.33
N THR A 127 1.30 -5.21 6.48
CA THR A 127 -0.04 -4.71 6.84
C THR A 127 -0.96 -5.84 7.27
N GLY A 128 -0.96 -6.97 6.54
CA GLY A 128 -1.75 -8.13 6.93
C GLY A 128 -1.33 -8.72 8.28
N ILE A 129 -0.01 -8.82 8.54
CA ILE A 129 0.52 -9.24 9.85
C ILE A 129 0.10 -8.27 10.96
N LEU A 130 0.17 -6.96 10.70
CA LEU A 130 -0.27 -5.93 11.62
C LEU A 130 -1.76 -6.07 11.96
N PHE A 131 -2.61 -6.31 10.96
CA PHE A 131 -4.05 -6.51 11.17
C PHE A 131 -4.35 -7.77 11.97
N ALA A 132 -3.70 -8.90 11.65
CA ALA A 132 -3.85 -10.14 12.41
C ALA A 132 -3.45 -9.95 13.89
N ARG A 133 -2.42 -9.14 14.16
CA ARG A 133 -2.02 -8.77 15.53
C ARG A 133 -3.07 -7.89 16.22
N ILE A 134 -3.63 -6.88 15.54
CA ILE A 134 -4.66 -5.99 16.11
C ILE A 134 -5.97 -6.77 16.41
N TRP A 135 -6.30 -7.76 15.59
CA TRP A 135 -7.47 -8.60 15.83
C TRP A 135 -7.26 -9.70 16.87
N ASN A 136 -6.04 -9.88 17.40
CA ASN A 136 -5.66 -10.94 18.33
C ASN A 136 -5.90 -12.35 17.76
N LEU A 137 -5.61 -12.54 16.47
CA LEU A 137 -5.67 -13.84 15.81
C LEU A 137 -4.42 -14.69 16.04
#